data_AF-A0A3A3H2J6-F1
#
_entry.id   AF-A0A3A3H2J6-F1
#
_cell.length_a   1.000
_cell.length_b   1.000
_cell.length_c   1.000
_cell.angle_alpha   90.00
_cell.angle_beta   90.00
_cell.angle_gamma   90.00
#
_symmetry.space_group_name_H-M   'P 1'
#
loop_
_entity.id
_entity.type
_entity.pdbx_description
1 polymer ?
#
loop_
_entity_poly.entity_id
_entity_poly.type
_entity_poly.pdbx_seq_one_letter_code
_entity_poly.pdbx_strand_id
1 'polypeptide(L)'
;MCEIYRCRWKIELFFKWMKQHISLVHLYSSHPEAVWNQIFLAMIAYGLVMLVRKEADTTQTLWSFLKLLRAYMNKAWDQFLLALHRKPTKHSKGRRKKRKGGRSRKHPKQYKTVKVVVK
;
A
#
# COMPACT_ATOMS: atom_id res chain seq x y z
N MET A 1 -29.83 11.66 12.00
CA MET A 1 -28.91 11.53 13.16
C MET A 1 -27.62 10.74 12.86
N CYS A 2 -27.65 9.62 12.14
CA CYS A 2 -26.44 8.82 11.82
C CYS A 2 -25.39 9.50 10.91
N GLU A 3 -25.79 10.49 10.09
CA GLU A 3 -24.85 11.18 9.18
C GLU A 3 -23.82 12.03 9.90
N ILE A 4 -24.20 12.74 10.97
CA ILE A 4 -23.28 13.57 11.76
C ILE A 4 -22.15 12.71 12.34
N TYR A 5 -22.49 11.52 12.85
CA TYR A 5 -21.52 10.56 13.35
C TYR A 5 -20.60 10.02 12.25
N ARG A 6 -21.14 9.74 11.05
CA ARG A 6 -20.32 9.36 9.88
C ARG A 6 -19.35 10.46 9.47
N CYS A 7 -19.77 11.72 9.47
CA CYS A 7 -18.90 12.85 9.15
C CYS A 7 -17.79 13.02 10.18
N ARG A 8 -18.10 12.87 11.47
CA ARG A 8 -17.10 12.93 12.55
C ARG A 8 -16.01 11.87 12.38
N TRP A 9 -16.42 10.63 12.08
CA TRP A 9 -15.50 9.52 11.82
C TRP A 9 -14.64 9.73 10.57
N LYS A 10 -15.20 10.30 9.50
CA LYS A 10 -14.44 10.63 8.29
C LYS A 10 -13.35 11.67 8.56
N ILE A 11 -13.67 12.70 9.33
CA ILE A 11 -12.73 13.75 9.72
C ILE A 11 -11.63 13.19 10.62
N GLU A 12 -11.97 12.34 11.61
CA GLU A 12 -10.98 11.67 12.46
C GLU A 12 -10.04 10.76 11.65
N LEU A 13 -10.58 9.98 10.71
CA LEU A 13 -9.78 9.13 9.83
C LEU A 13 -8.86 9.96 8.93
N PHE A 14 -9.35 11.09 8.43
CA PHE A 14 -8.56 12.04 7.64
C PHE A 14 -7.41 12.63 8.45
N PHE A 15 -7.66 13.11 9.67
CA PHE A 15 -6.60 13.63 10.54
C PHE A 15 -5.59 12.55 10.95
N LYS A 16 -6.06 11.33 11.24
CA LYS A 16 -5.19 10.19 11.54
C LYS A 16 -4.30 9.86 10.35
N TRP A 17 -4.87 9.84 9.15
CA TRP A 17 -4.14 9.64 7.91
C TRP A 17 -3.12 10.76 7.67
N MET A 18 -3.53 12.02 7.78
CA MET A 18 -2.63 13.17 7.60
C MET A 18 -1.44 13.09 8.54
N LYS A 19 -1.65 12.87 9.85
CA LYS A 19 -0.55 12.75 10.82
C LYS A 19 0.43 11.60 10.51
N GLN A 20 -0.05 10.52 9.89
CA GLN A 20 0.80 9.38 9.51
C GLN A 20 1.62 9.64 8.24
N HIS A 21 1.02 10.32 7.26
CA HIS A 21 1.59 10.45 5.93
C HIS A 21 2.39 11.74 5.74
N ILE A 22 1.96 12.79 6.42
CA ILE A 22 2.61 14.09 6.44
C ILE A 22 3.41 14.12 7.74
N SER A 23 4.65 13.63 7.70
CA SER A 23 5.62 13.75 8.79
C SER A 23 6.08 15.21 8.98
N LEU A 24 5.21 16.21 8.79
CA LEU A 24 5.43 17.59 9.23
C LEU A 24 5.40 17.54 10.77
N VAL A 25 6.56 17.28 11.37
CA VAL A 25 7.61 18.23 11.75
C VAL A 25 7.26 18.74 13.14
N HIS A 26 8.15 18.40 14.08
CA HIS A 26 8.13 18.84 15.48
C HIS A 26 7.62 20.28 15.60
N LEU A 27 6.55 20.48 16.36
CA LEU A 27 6.08 21.80 16.76
C LEU A 27 7.17 22.47 17.61
N TYR A 28 7.71 23.58 17.13
CA TYR A 28 8.61 24.45 17.88
C TYR A 28 7.98 25.81 18.18
N SER A 29 6.65 25.92 18.16
CA SER A 29 6.00 27.23 18.31
C SER A 29 4.66 27.10 19.02
N SER A 30 4.56 27.72 20.20
CA SER A 30 3.39 27.76 21.08
C SER A 30 2.32 28.76 20.64
N HIS A 31 2.37 29.24 19.39
CA HIS A 31 1.49 30.29 18.88
C HIS A 31 0.31 29.73 18.08
N PRO A 32 -0.92 30.25 18.28
CA PRO A 32 -2.13 29.76 17.59
C PRO A 32 -2.06 29.94 16.07
N GLU A 33 -1.42 31.00 15.58
CA GLU A 33 -1.23 31.25 14.14
C GLU A 33 -0.37 30.17 13.45
N ALA A 34 0.62 29.63 14.16
CA ALA A 34 1.45 28.56 13.62
C ALA A 34 0.65 27.27 13.40
N VAL A 35 -0.34 27.01 14.27
CA VAL A 35 -1.24 25.85 14.13
C VAL A 35 -2.12 26.00 12.90
N TRP A 36 -2.69 27.19 12.65
CA TRP A 36 -3.48 27.47 11.45
C TRP A 36 -2.66 27.25 10.18
N ASN A 37 -1.45 27.81 10.12
CA ASN A 37 -0.55 27.63 8.98
C ASN A 37 -0.18 26.16 8.72
N GLN A 38 0.01 25.37 9.78
CA GLN A 38 0.27 23.93 9.64
C GLN A 38 -0.93 23.18 9.06
N ILE A 39 -2.15 23.52 9.48
CA ILE A 39 -3.38 22.92 8.92
C ILE A 39 -3.49 23.27 7.43
N PHE A 40 -3.28 24.53 7.06
CA PHE A 40 -3.29 24.94 5.66
C PHE A 40 -2.22 24.23 4.84
N LEU A 41 -0.99 24.11 5.34
CA LEU A 41 0.09 23.41 4.66
C LEU A 41 -0.22 21.91 4.49
N ALA A 42 -0.83 21.27 5.50
CA ALA A 42 -1.26 19.89 5.41
C ALA A 42 -2.37 19.69 4.37
N MET A 43 -3.33 20.62 4.29
CA MET A 43 -4.38 20.61 3.26
C MET A 43 -3.81 20.79 1.85
N ILE A 44 -2.87 21.72 1.66
CA ILE A 44 -2.20 21.95 0.37
C ILE A 44 -1.39 20.71 -0.02
N ALA A 45 -0.60 20.14 0.89
CA ALA A 45 0.18 18.93 0.63
C ALA A 45 -0.73 17.75 0.24
N TYR A 46 -1.86 17.56 0.92
CA TYR A 46 -2.84 16.55 0.55
C TYR A 46 -3.41 16.78 -0.85
N GLY A 47 -3.80 18.03 -1.16
CA GLY A 47 -4.28 18.42 -2.48
C GLY A 47 -3.27 18.12 -3.59
N LEU A 48 -2.00 18.47 -3.38
CA LEU A 48 -0.91 18.19 -4.31
C LEU A 48 -0.73 16.68 -4.54
N VAL A 49 -0.70 15.88 -3.46
CA VAL A 49 -0.59 14.42 -3.58
C VAL A 49 -1.75 13.84 -4.37
N MET A 50 -2.98 14.30 -4.10
CA MET A 50 -4.17 13.84 -4.81
C MET A 50 -4.16 14.25 -6.29
N LEU A 51 -3.68 15.47 -6.60
CA LEU A 51 -3.53 15.95 -7.96
C LEU A 51 -2.50 15.12 -8.73
N VAL A 52 -1.29 14.95 -8.18
CA VAL A 52 -0.22 14.13 -8.77
C VAL A 52 -0.69 12.68 -8.97
N ARG A 53 -1.47 12.15 -8.03
CA ARG A 53 -2.04 10.81 -8.16
C ARG A 53 -3.07 10.71 -9.28
N LYS A 54 -3.85 11.76 -9.52
CA LYS A 54 -4.84 11.85 -10.60
C LYS A 54 -4.15 11.95 -11.96
N GLU A 55 -3.13 12.80 -12.08
CA GLU A 55 -2.34 12.98 -13.31
C GLU A 55 -1.59 11.70 -13.69
N ALA A 56 -1.09 10.95 -12.71
CA ALA A 56 -0.31 9.74 -12.96
C ALA A 56 -1.15 8.46 -13.21
N ASP A 57 -2.48 8.58 -13.26
CA ASP A 57 -3.48 7.51 -13.48
C ASP A 57 -3.11 6.14 -12.86
N THR A 58 -2.94 6.14 -11.54
CA THR A 58 -2.38 4.98 -10.82
C THR A 58 -3.43 4.11 -10.14
N THR A 59 -3.29 2.79 -10.33
CA THR A 59 -4.05 1.76 -9.58
C THR A 59 -3.41 1.37 -8.25
N GLN A 60 -2.27 1.97 -7.90
CA GLN A 60 -1.51 1.63 -6.69
C GLN A 60 -2.19 2.14 -5.41
N THR A 61 -1.90 1.47 -4.29
CA THR A 61 -2.35 1.93 -2.98
C THR A 61 -1.72 3.28 -2.62
N LEU A 62 -2.49 4.13 -1.92
CA LEU A 62 -2.10 5.49 -1.56
C LEU A 62 -0.75 5.56 -0.80
N TRP A 63 -0.50 4.59 0.09
CA TRP A 63 0.77 4.52 0.82
C TRP A 63 1.95 4.13 -0.08
N SER A 64 1.76 3.20 -1.02
CA SER A 64 2.80 2.81 -1.98
C SER A 64 3.16 4.00 -2.87
N PHE A 65 2.14 4.71 -3.36
CA PHE A 65 2.29 5.93 -4.13
C PHE A 65 3.10 6.99 -3.37
N LEU A 66 2.71 7.30 -2.13
CA LEU A 66 3.41 8.29 -1.30
C LEU A 66 4.86 7.91 -1.01
N LYS A 67 5.15 6.63 -0.76
CA LYS A 67 6.52 6.16 -0.53
C LYS A 67 7.37 6.33 -1.79
N LEU A 68 6.81 6.01 -2.94
CA LEU A 68 7.49 6.15 -4.23
C LEU A 68 7.69 7.65 -4.55
N LEU A 69 6.69 8.48 -4.34
CA LEU A 69 6.79 9.94 -4.47
C LEU A 69 7.93 10.49 -3.58
N ARG A 70 8.01 10.06 -2.32
CA ARG A 70 9.09 10.48 -1.40
C ARG A 70 10.47 10.03 -1.85
N ALA A 71 10.60 8.84 -2.45
CA ALA A 71 11.87 8.33 -2.94
C ALA A 71 12.34 9.04 -4.23
N TYR A 72 11.40 9.47 -5.07
CA TYR A 72 11.68 10.10 -6.37
C TYR A 72 11.53 11.62 -6.38
N MET A 73 11.22 12.24 -5.24
CA MET A 73 11.06 13.70 -5.10
C MET A 73 12.29 14.50 -5.58
N ASN A 74 13.49 13.93 -5.45
CA ASN A 74 14.76 14.56 -5.87
C ASN A 74 15.24 14.07 -7.24
N LYS A 75 14.40 13.38 -8.02
CA LYS A 75 14.74 12.80 -9.33
C LYS A 75 13.84 13.40 -10.41
N ALA A 76 14.22 13.19 -11.67
CA ALA A 76 13.43 13.63 -12.82
C ALA A 76 12.07 12.92 -12.87
N TRP A 77 11.06 13.61 -13.42
CA TRP A 77 9.68 13.13 -13.50
C TRP A 77 9.53 11.84 -14.32
N ASP A 78 10.32 11.67 -15.40
CA ASP A 78 10.29 10.46 -16.23
C ASP A 78 10.68 9.19 -15.45
N GLN A 79 11.66 9.29 -14.57
CA GLN A 79 12.10 8.18 -13.71
C GLN A 79 11.00 7.78 -12.72
N PHE A 80 10.23 8.76 -12.24
CA PHE A 80 9.08 8.51 -11.38
C PHE A 80 7.97 7.77 -12.14
N LEU A 81 7.59 8.23 -13.34
CA LEU A 81 6.58 7.56 -14.16
C LEU A 81 6.97 6.12 -14.51
N LEU A 82 8.24 5.89 -14.90
CA LEU A 82 8.75 4.54 -15.16
C LEU A 82 8.66 3.63 -13.93
N ALA A 83 9.03 4.13 -12.76
CA ALA A 83 8.96 3.37 -11.51
C ALA A 83 7.51 3.06 -11.08
N LEU A 84 6.56 3.91 -11.47
CA LEU A 84 5.16 3.80 -11.10
C LEU A 84 4.42 2.68 -11.86
N HIS A 85 4.68 2.55 -13.16
CA HIS A 85 4.14 1.49 -14.00
C HIS A 85 5.00 0.22 -14.01
N ARG A 86 6.09 0.19 -13.26
CA ARG A 86 6.96 -0.98 -13.16
C ARG A 86 6.22 -2.18 -12.57
N LYS A 87 6.17 -3.28 -13.31
CA LYS A 87 5.62 -4.55 -12.80
C LYS A 87 6.47 -5.06 -11.62
N PRO A 88 5.84 -5.61 -10.56
CA PRO A 88 6.56 -6.05 -9.37
C PRO A 88 7.59 -7.11 -9.75
N THR A 89 8.86 -6.83 -9.46
CA THR A 89 9.99 -7.71 -9.86
C THR A 89 10.06 -9.00 -9.02
N LYS A 90 9.37 -9.06 -7.88
CA LYS A 90 9.41 -10.21 -6.97
C LYS A 90 8.05 -10.92 -6.91
N HIS A 91 7.99 -12.14 -7.44
CA HIS A 91 6.98 -13.12 -7.06
C HIS A 91 7.50 -13.89 -5.83
N SER A 92 7.06 -13.52 -4.64
CA SER A 92 7.30 -14.38 -3.48
C SER A 92 6.52 -15.68 -3.69
N LYS A 93 7.18 -16.84 -3.58
CA LYS A 93 6.49 -18.15 -3.57
C LYS A 93 5.57 -18.36 -2.34
N GLY A 94 5.35 -17.29 -1.56
CA GLY A 94 4.57 -17.28 -0.35
C GLY A 94 5.15 -18.19 0.72
N ARG A 95 4.46 -18.28 1.84
CA ARG A 95 4.74 -19.31 2.84
C ARG A 95 4.32 -20.66 2.27
N ARG A 96 5.25 -21.39 1.65
CA ARG A 96 5.01 -22.78 1.23
C ARG A 96 4.85 -23.64 2.48
N LYS A 97 3.66 -24.20 2.68
CA LYS A 97 3.43 -25.23 3.71
C LYS A 97 4.35 -26.40 3.39
N LYS A 98 5.42 -26.61 4.16
CA LYS A 98 6.18 -27.86 4.10
C LYS A 98 5.16 -28.97 4.31
N ARG A 99 5.10 -29.94 3.38
CA ARG A 99 4.29 -31.15 3.60
C ARG A 99 4.77 -31.69 4.95
N LYS A 100 3.89 -31.77 5.95
CA LYS A 100 4.22 -32.48 7.19
C LYS A 100 4.71 -33.86 6.74
N GLY A 101 5.93 -34.24 7.12
CA GLY A 101 6.43 -35.57 6.85
C GLY A 101 5.45 -36.56 7.46
N GLY A 102 4.62 -37.18 6.63
CA GLY A 102 3.82 -38.31 7.07
C GLY A 102 4.78 -39.42 7.49
N ARG A 103 4.43 -40.16 8.53
CA ARG A 103 5.17 -41.35 8.97
C ARG A 103 5.44 -42.25 7.76
N SER A 104 6.66 -42.80 7.66
CA SER A 104 7.04 -43.65 6.53
C SER A 104 6.01 -44.76 6.33
N ARG A 105 5.66 -45.06 5.07
CA ARG A 105 4.65 -46.08 4.74
C ARG A 105 5.11 -47.44 5.27
N LYS A 106 4.30 -48.08 6.13
CA LYS A 106 4.57 -49.46 6.60
C LYS A 106 4.37 -50.52 5.50
N HIS A 107 3.52 -50.22 4.51
CA HIS A 107 3.16 -51.17 3.45
C HIS A 107 3.54 -50.63 2.07
N PRO A 108 4.03 -51.50 1.15
CA PRO A 108 4.35 -51.12 -0.22
C PRO A 108 3.10 -50.66 -0.98
N LYS A 109 3.28 -49.76 -1.96
CA LYS A 109 2.17 -49.31 -2.82
C LYS A 109 1.74 -50.46 -3.72
N GLN A 110 0.47 -50.87 -3.60
CA GLN A 110 -0.16 -51.74 -4.58
C GLN A 110 -0.68 -50.89 -5.74
N TYR A 111 -0.10 -51.09 -6.92
CA TYR A 111 -0.57 -50.45 -8.15
C TYR A 111 -1.64 -51.34 -8.77
N LYS A 112 -2.84 -50.79 -9.05
CA LYS A 112 -3.85 -51.50 -9.83
C LYS A 112 -3.42 -51.47 -11.29
N THR A 113 -3.38 -52.63 -11.93
CA THR A 113 -3.15 -52.75 -13.37
C THR A 113 -4.32 -52.10 -14.10
N VAL A 114 -4.06 -50.94 -14.68
CA VAL A 114 -5.00 -50.30 -15.61
C VAL A 114 -4.93 -51.10 -16.90
N LYS A 115 -6.02 -51.78 -17.27
CA LYS A 115 -6.14 -52.41 -18.59
C LYS A 115 -6.23 -51.28 -19.62
N VAL A 116 -5.13 -51.02 -20.32
CA VAL A 116 -5.12 -50.11 -21.45
C VAL A 116 -5.84 -50.84 -22.59
N VAL A 117 -7.07 -50.44 -22.86
CA VAL A 117 -7.80 -50.87 -24.06
C VAL A 117 -7.22 -50.07 -25.23
N VAL A 118 -6.42 -50.72 -26.06
CA VAL A 118 -5.97 -50.14 -27.33
C VAL A 118 -7.14 -50.24 -28.31
N LYS A 119 -7.58 -49.09 -28.83
CA LYS A 119 -8.64 -48.96 -29.83
C LYS A 119 -8.02 -48.90 -31.22
#